data_AF-A0A6P3RKM5-F1
#
_entry.id   AF-A0A6P3RKM5-F1
#
_cell.length_a   1.000
_cell.length_b   1.000
_cell.length_c   1.000
_cell.angle_alpha   90.00
_cell.angle_beta   90.00
_cell.angle_gamma   90.00
#
_symmetry.space_group_name_H-M   'P 1'
#
loop_
_entity.id
_entity.type
_entity.pdbx_description
1 polymer ?
#
loop_
_entity_poly.entity_id
_entity_poly.type
_entity_poly.pdbx_seq_one_letter_code
_entity_poly.pdbx_strand_id
1 'polypeptide(L)'
;MELQPRVLLWELVLLQSSAVLLSSGPSGSSTAGSSVVSESEVTWAAGARAVLRCQSPRMVWTQDRLHDRQRVVHWDISGRRSGGPARRLVDMYSAGEQRVYEPRDRGRLLLPPSAFQEGNFSLLIRAVEETDAGLYTCNLHHHYCHLYESLAIRLEVTDNPRAAGAHWDGEKEVLVAERGAPALLTCVNRAHVWTDRHLEEAQQVVHWDRQPPGVPHDRADRLLDLYASGERRAYGPPFLRDRVAVEADAFARGDFSLRIDPLEPADEGTYSCHLHHHYCGLHERRVFHLKVTEPAPEPPPRDPPGNNGSSHSSAPAPDPTLARGRSVINVIVPEGRAHFFQQLGYVLATLLLFILLLITVVLATRQRRRGGYEYSDKKSWKSKGKDVNVAEFAVVAGDQAFYRSEDIQLDYKNNILKERAGLAHSSPPAKSVDLDKDFRKEYCK
;
A
#
# COMPACT_ATOMS: atom_id res chain seq x y z
N MET A 1 5.80 -50.70 -25.02
CA MET A 1 5.88 -49.30 -25.46
C MET A 1 6.57 -48.54 -24.34
N GLU A 2 7.91 -48.57 -24.33
CA GLU A 2 8.71 -47.95 -23.28
C GLU A 2 8.89 -46.47 -23.62
N LEU A 3 8.29 -45.60 -22.80
CA LEU A 3 8.56 -44.17 -22.83
C LEU A 3 9.94 -43.93 -22.23
N GLN A 4 10.85 -43.40 -23.05
CA GLN A 4 12.23 -43.12 -22.65
C GLN A 4 12.28 -42.15 -21.46
N PRO A 5 13.09 -42.43 -20.41
CA PRO A 5 13.21 -41.61 -19.21
C PRO A 5 13.71 -40.18 -19.47
N ARG A 6 14.18 -39.87 -20.69
CA ARG A 6 14.56 -38.52 -21.13
C ARG A 6 13.36 -37.60 -21.37
N VAL A 7 12.20 -38.14 -21.73
CA VAL A 7 10.97 -37.36 -21.98
C VAL A 7 10.34 -36.93 -20.66
N LEU A 8 10.32 -37.82 -19.65
CA LEU A 8 9.87 -37.49 -18.30
C LEU A 8 10.78 -36.46 -17.61
N LEU A 9 12.08 -36.48 -17.88
CA LEU A 9 13.01 -35.48 -17.36
C LEU A 9 12.77 -34.09 -17.99
N TRP A 10 12.41 -34.04 -19.26
CA TRP A 10 12.05 -32.80 -19.97
C TRP A 10 10.74 -32.21 -19.45
N GLU A 11 9.72 -33.04 -19.24
CA GLU A 11 8.45 -32.63 -18.62
C GLU A 11 8.64 -32.08 -17.19
N LEU A 12 9.52 -32.71 -16.38
CA LEU A 12 9.83 -32.23 -15.03
C LEU A 12 10.62 -30.92 -15.01
N VAL A 13 11.50 -30.68 -16.00
CA VAL A 13 12.25 -29.41 -16.16
C VAL A 13 11.34 -28.29 -16.67
N LEU A 14 10.36 -28.61 -17.54
CA LEU A 14 9.33 -27.66 -17.98
C LEU A 14 8.37 -27.27 -16.84
N LEU A 15 8.00 -28.22 -15.96
CA LEU A 15 7.21 -27.96 -14.76
C LEU A 15 7.98 -27.13 -13.71
N GLN A 16 9.29 -27.36 -13.53
CA GLN A 16 10.11 -26.50 -12.66
C GLN A 16 10.35 -25.11 -13.25
N SER A 17 10.47 -24.98 -14.57
CA SER A 17 10.60 -23.66 -15.22
C SER A 17 9.29 -22.85 -15.15
N SER A 18 8.14 -23.53 -15.13
CA SER A 18 6.82 -22.91 -14.96
C SER A 18 6.55 -22.47 -13.52
N ALA A 19 7.24 -23.07 -12.53
CA ALA A 19 7.12 -22.70 -11.12
C ALA A 19 8.09 -21.58 -10.69
N VAL A 20 9.11 -21.27 -11.49
CA VAL A 20 10.12 -20.23 -11.20
C VAL A 20 9.78 -18.86 -11.82
N LEU A 21 8.73 -18.77 -12.65
CA LEU A 21 8.24 -17.51 -13.24
C LEU A 21 7.02 -16.90 -12.54
N LEU A 22 6.69 -17.33 -11.31
CA LEU A 22 5.61 -16.74 -10.49
C LEU A 22 6.11 -16.02 -9.23
N SER A 23 7.39 -15.70 -9.15
CA SER A 23 7.98 -14.92 -8.05
C SER A 23 8.80 -13.75 -8.56
N SER A 24 8.17 -12.89 -9.35
CA SER A 24 8.51 -11.47 -9.43
C SER A 24 7.24 -10.67 -9.16
N GLY A 25 6.69 -10.86 -7.95
CA GLY A 25 5.74 -9.91 -7.41
C GLY A 25 6.41 -8.54 -7.32
N PRO A 26 5.75 -7.44 -7.70
CA PRO A 26 6.31 -6.11 -7.53
C PRO A 26 6.66 -5.93 -6.06
N SER A 27 7.94 -5.68 -5.79
CA SER A 27 8.42 -5.11 -4.54
C SER A 27 7.70 -3.79 -4.32
N GLY A 28 6.67 -3.79 -3.48
CA GLY A 28 5.93 -2.58 -3.15
C GLY A 28 4.46 -2.73 -2.76
N SER A 29 3.93 -3.93 -2.53
CA SER A 29 2.70 -4.05 -1.72
C SER A 29 3.09 -4.06 -0.24
N SER A 30 3.45 -2.89 0.29
CA SER A 30 3.38 -2.67 1.73
C SER A 30 1.90 -2.68 2.12
N THR A 31 1.34 -3.86 2.34
CA THR A 31 0.31 -4.02 3.38
C THR A 31 1.02 -3.84 4.73
N ALA A 32 1.53 -2.63 4.96
CA ALA A 32 2.18 -2.23 6.18
C ALA A 32 1.15 -1.47 6.99
N GLY A 33 1.01 -1.85 8.27
CA GLY A 33 0.34 -1.01 9.24
C GLY A 33 0.90 0.41 9.22
N SER A 34 0.12 1.35 9.77
CA SER A 34 0.47 2.77 9.84
C SER A 34 1.96 3.00 10.17
N SER A 35 2.65 3.67 9.24
CA SER A 35 4.08 3.95 9.36
C SER A 35 4.28 5.12 10.32
N VAL A 36 5.09 4.94 11.37
CA VAL A 36 5.46 6.03 12.27
C VAL A 36 6.40 6.97 11.50
N VAL A 37 5.91 8.16 11.20
CA VAL A 37 6.64 9.20 10.46
C VAL A 37 7.50 10.03 11.41
N SER A 38 7.01 10.29 12.62
CA SER A 38 7.74 11.06 13.63
C SER A 38 7.33 10.69 15.04
N GLU A 39 8.28 10.75 15.96
CA GLU A 39 8.08 10.63 17.41
C GLU A 39 8.79 11.82 18.09
N SER A 40 8.15 12.47 19.06
CA SER A 40 8.65 13.70 19.65
C SER A 40 8.30 13.82 21.12
N GLU A 41 9.27 14.19 21.96
CA GLU A 41 9.00 14.64 23.32
C GLU A 41 8.69 16.14 23.31
N VAL A 42 7.60 16.52 23.98
CA VAL A 42 7.13 17.89 24.01
C VAL A 42 6.73 18.27 25.43
N THR A 43 7.13 19.47 25.85
CA THR A 43 6.96 19.92 27.24
C THR A 43 6.34 21.30 27.26
N TRP A 44 5.27 21.46 28.02
CA TRP A 44 4.59 22.73 28.22
C TRP A 44 4.24 22.95 29.69
N ALA A 45 4.14 24.21 30.10
CA ALA A 45 3.68 24.58 31.42
C ALA A 45 2.16 24.35 31.55
N ALA A 46 1.71 23.97 32.75
CA ALA A 46 0.29 23.95 33.07
C ALA A 46 -0.33 25.34 32.85
N GLY A 47 -1.57 25.37 32.36
CA GLY A 47 -2.27 26.59 31.96
C GLY A 47 -1.91 27.13 30.57
N ALA A 48 -0.85 26.60 29.92
CA ALA A 48 -0.51 27.01 28.56
C ALA A 48 -1.41 26.33 27.51
N ARG A 49 -1.41 26.88 26.29
CA ARG A 49 -2.02 26.25 25.12
C ARG A 49 -1.00 25.34 24.40
N ALA A 50 -1.18 24.03 24.50
CA ALA A 50 -0.35 23.07 23.79
C ALA A 50 -0.82 22.90 22.34
N VAL A 51 0.12 22.74 21.40
CA VAL A 51 -0.17 22.46 19.98
C VAL A 51 0.69 21.29 19.51
N LEU A 52 0.07 20.15 19.27
CA LEU A 52 0.73 18.95 18.74
C LEU A 52 0.61 18.96 17.21
N ARG A 53 1.69 19.37 16.53
CA ARG A 53 1.66 19.65 15.09
C ARG A 53 1.51 18.38 14.25
N CYS A 54 0.35 18.20 13.61
CA CYS A 54 0.10 17.08 12.71
C CYS A 54 -0.34 17.59 11.34
N GLN A 55 0.61 17.73 10.42
CA GLN A 55 0.36 18.24 9.07
C GLN A 55 0.83 17.24 8.01
N SER A 56 0.05 17.07 6.95
CA SER A 56 0.45 16.27 5.79
C SER A 56 -0.13 16.86 4.50
N PRO A 57 0.73 17.27 3.54
CA PRO A 57 0.28 17.74 2.22
C PRO A 57 -0.53 16.68 1.46
N ARG A 58 -0.26 15.39 1.72
CA ARG A 58 -0.94 14.24 1.11
C ARG A 58 -2.32 13.95 1.69
N MET A 59 -2.74 14.74 2.68
CA MET A 59 -4.06 14.71 3.30
C MET A 59 -4.85 16.00 3.04
N VAL A 60 -4.35 16.84 2.12
CA VAL A 60 -5.11 17.98 1.62
C VAL A 60 -6.27 17.42 0.80
N TRP A 61 -7.47 17.83 1.15
CA TRP A 61 -8.67 17.47 0.43
C TRP A 61 -9.45 18.72 0.06
N THR A 62 -9.79 18.82 -1.21
CA THR A 62 -10.67 19.84 -1.76
C THR A 62 -11.79 19.12 -2.51
N GLN A 63 -13.00 19.68 -2.55
CA GLN A 63 -14.09 19.08 -3.36
C GLN A 63 -13.88 19.23 -4.88
N ASP A 64 -12.71 19.66 -5.34
CA ASP A 64 -12.41 19.88 -6.75
C ASP A 64 -12.02 18.57 -7.45
N ARG A 65 -13.05 17.87 -7.93
CA ARG A 65 -12.93 16.60 -8.65
C ARG A 65 -12.04 16.66 -9.89
N LEU A 66 -11.77 17.84 -10.47
CA LEU A 66 -10.95 17.96 -11.68
C LEU A 66 -9.45 17.83 -11.36
N HIS A 67 -8.99 18.46 -10.28
CA HIS A 67 -7.58 18.40 -9.88
C HIS A 67 -7.25 17.05 -9.20
N ASP A 68 -8.20 16.48 -8.46
CA ASP A 68 -8.01 15.24 -7.71
C ASP A 68 -7.78 14.01 -8.62
N ARG A 69 -8.29 14.06 -9.86
CA ARG A 69 -8.20 12.98 -10.86
C ARG A 69 -7.00 13.08 -11.78
N GLN A 70 -6.22 14.14 -11.67
CA GLN A 70 -5.17 14.43 -12.62
C GLN A 70 -4.03 13.43 -12.45
N ARG A 71 -4.02 12.46 -13.35
CA ARG A 71 -2.95 11.51 -13.55
C ARG A 71 -2.37 11.76 -14.93
N VAL A 72 -1.06 11.59 -15.05
CA VAL A 72 -0.38 11.72 -16.34
C VAL A 72 0.61 10.58 -16.51
N VAL A 73 0.58 9.97 -17.69
CA VAL A 73 1.66 9.13 -18.18
C VAL A 73 2.49 9.97 -19.13
N HIS A 74 3.81 9.87 -19.05
CA HIS A 74 4.67 10.36 -20.11
C HIS A 74 5.84 9.42 -20.37
N TRP A 75 6.23 9.36 -21.63
CA TRP A 75 7.41 8.64 -22.08
C TRP A 75 8.53 9.61 -22.42
N ASP A 76 9.68 9.38 -21.82
CA ASP A 76 10.88 10.16 -22.08
C ASP A 76 11.99 9.24 -22.62
N ILE A 77 12.83 9.77 -23.51
CA ILE A 77 14.06 9.11 -23.97
C ILE A 77 15.27 9.84 -23.38
N SER A 78 16.23 9.07 -22.86
CA SER A 78 17.52 9.60 -22.40
C SER A 78 18.23 10.41 -23.50
N GLY A 79 18.99 11.43 -23.09
CA GLY A 79 19.75 12.25 -24.02
C GLY A 79 20.81 11.45 -24.78
N ARG A 80 21.01 11.75 -26.08
CA ARG A 80 21.99 11.08 -26.96
C ARG A 80 23.46 11.22 -26.50
N ARG A 81 23.73 12.13 -25.57
CA ARG A 81 25.04 12.29 -24.91
C ARG A 81 24.91 11.79 -23.47
N SER A 82 25.92 11.06 -23.00
CA SER A 82 26.01 10.65 -21.60
C SER A 82 25.81 11.88 -20.69
N GLY A 83 24.77 11.84 -19.84
CA GLY A 83 24.39 12.95 -18.94
C GLY A 83 23.57 14.08 -19.57
N GLY A 84 23.13 13.97 -20.82
CA GLY A 84 22.20 14.92 -21.43
C GLY A 84 20.78 14.82 -20.85
N PRO A 85 19.99 15.91 -20.87
CA PRO A 85 18.63 15.90 -20.33
C PRO A 85 17.75 14.90 -21.09
N ALA A 86 16.88 14.20 -20.36
CA ALA A 86 15.85 13.37 -20.97
C ALA A 86 14.91 14.24 -21.81
N ARG A 87 14.50 13.72 -22.97
CA ARG A 87 13.58 14.38 -23.88
C ARG A 87 12.22 13.71 -23.81
N ARG A 88 11.18 14.48 -23.51
CA ARG A 88 9.79 14.02 -23.53
C ARG A 88 9.32 13.74 -24.95
N LEU A 89 8.76 12.55 -25.16
CA LEU A 89 8.26 12.10 -26.47
C LEU A 89 6.76 12.31 -26.59
N VAL A 90 6.02 11.77 -25.61
CA VAL A 90 4.56 11.77 -25.58
C VAL A 90 4.09 11.81 -24.13
N ASP A 91 2.99 12.53 -23.89
CA ASP A 91 2.26 12.47 -22.63
C ASP A 91 0.75 12.31 -22.86
N MET A 92 0.05 11.81 -21.84
CA MET A 92 -1.39 11.66 -21.86
C MET A 92 -1.94 11.79 -20.43
N TYR A 93 -2.93 12.67 -20.28
CA TYR A 93 -3.66 12.84 -19.02
C TYR A 93 -4.85 11.89 -18.94
N SER A 94 -5.29 11.55 -17.73
CA SER A 94 -6.42 10.64 -17.47
C SER A 94 -7.73 11.00 -18.19
N ALA A 95 -8.03 12.29 -18.33
CA ALA A 95 -9.21 12.79 -19.04
C ALA A 95 -8.88 13.45 -20.40
N GLY A 96 -7.67 13.26 -20.90
CA GLY A 96 -7.17 13.93 -22.10
C GLY A 96 -6.75 12.96 -23.18
N GLU A 97 -6.47 13.50 -24.36
CA GLU A 97 -5.84 12.75 -25.45
C GLU A 97 -4.32 12.75 -25.31
N GLN A 98 -3.66 11.81 -26.00
CA GLN A 98 -2.21 11.82 -26.10
C GLN A 98 -1.71 13.07 -26.83
N ARG A 99 -0.60 13.64 -26.36
CA ARG A 99 0.12 14.72 -27.02
C ARG A 99 1.53 14.27 -27.35
N VAL A 100 1.86 14.29 -28.64
CA VAL A 100 3.20 14.00 -29.16
C VAL A 100 3.94 15.31 -29.38
N TYR A 101 5.14 15.42 -28.84
CA TYR A 101 5.90 16.68 -28.79
C TYR A 101 6.58 17.02 -30.12
N GLU A 102 7.08 16.01 -30.83
CA GLU A 102 7.78 16.19 -32.11
C GLU A 102 6.87 15.92 -33.31
N PRO A 103 6.82 16.80 -34.32
CA PRO A 103 5.99 16.60 -35.51
C PRO A 103 6.28 15.30 -36.26
N ARG A 104 7.55 14.87 -36.31
CA ARG A 104 7.98 13.62 -36.97
C ARG A 104 7.41 12.37 -36.32
N ASP A 105 7.11 12.45 -35.02
CA ASP A 105 6.67 11.32 -34.21
C ASP A 105 5.13 11.21 -34.18
N ARG A 106 4.42 12.19 -34.77
CA ARG A 106 2.95 12.18 -34.86
C ARG A 106 2.47 11.01 -35.71
N GLY A 107 1.52 10.24 -35.17
CA GLY A 107 1.00 9.02 -35.81
C GLY A 107 1.95 7.82 -35.75
N ARG A 108 3.21 8.03 -35.34
CA ARG A 108 4.25 7.00 -35.19
C ARG A 108 4.33 6.47 -33.76
N LEU A 109 4.25 7.37 -32.78
CA LEU A 109 4.16 7.06 -31.35
C LEU A 109 2.70 7.00 -30.91
N LEU A 110 2.32 5.89 -30.29
CA LEU A 110 0.94 5.63 -29.88
C LEU A 110 0.88 5.10 -28.45
N LEU A 111 0.01 5.73 -27.66
CA LEU A 111 -0.47 5.22 -26.38
C LEU A 111 -1.90 4.66 -26.56
N PRO A 112 -2.28 3.61 -25.82
CA PRO A 112 -3.66 3.14 -25.82
C PRO A 112 -4.60 4.23 -25.30
N PRO A 113 -5.70 4.58 -26.01
CA PRO A 113 -6.68 5.54 -25.49
C PRO A 113 -7.34 5.09 -24.17
N SER A 114 -7.40 3.78 -23.93
CA SER A 114 -7.92 3.16 -22.70
C SER A 114 -6.85 2.95 -21.61
N ALA A 115 -5.68 3.59 -21.70
CA ALA A 115 -4.55 3.32 -20.79
C ALA A 115 -4.93 3.43 -19.31
N PHE A 116 -5.64 4.49 -18.91
CA PHE A 116 -6.11 4.70 -17.53
C PHE A 116 -7.31 3.84 -17.14
N GLN A 117 -7.96 3.12 -18.06
CA GLN A 117 -9.03 2.17 -17.74
C GLN A 117 -8.47 0.77 -17.49
N GLU A 118 -7.40 0.42 -18.21
CA GLU A 118 -6.79 -0.92 -18.21
C GLU A 118 -5.50 -1.01 -17.38
N GLY A 119 -4.89 0.12 -17.06
CA GLY A 119 -3.54 0.18 -16.48
C GLY A 119 -2.46 -0.21 -17.48
N ASN A 120 -2.69 -0.01 -18.78
CA ASN A 120 -1.74 -0.32 -19.84
C ASN A 120 -1.21 0.97 -20.48
N PHE A 121 -0.01 1.34 -20.08
CA PHE A 121 0.70 2.56 -20.44
C PHE A 121 1.79 2.32 -21.49
N SER A 122 1.75 1.17 -22.15
CA SER A 122 2.77 0.74 -23.12
C SER A 122 2.85 1.71 -24.30
N LEU A 123 4.07 1.96 -24.78
CA LEU A 123 4.31 2.81 -25.96
C LEU A 123 4.53 1.95 -27.20
N LEU A 124 3.72 2.17 -28.23
CA LEU A 124 3.93 1.57 -29.54
C LEU A 124 4.67 2.56 -30.45
N ILE A 125 5.79 2.11 -31.02
CA ILE A 125 6.53 2.77 -32.10
C ILE A 125 6.23 1.98 -33.38
N ARG A 126 5.52 2.56 -34.35
CA ARG A 126 5.04 1.82 -35.54
C ARG A 126 6.13 1.24 -36.44
N ALA A 127 7.20 1.98 -36.65
CA ALA A 127 8.30 1.60 -37.55
C ALA A 127 9.60 2.16 -36.97
N VAL A 128 10.39 1.30 -36.35
CA VAL A 128 11.60 1.68 -35.62
C VAL A 128 12.74 2.04 -36.58
N GLU A 129 13.46 3.11 -36.27
CA GLU A 129 14.65 3.56 -36.98
C GLU A 129 15.87 3.45 -36.06
N GLU A 130 17.07 3.45 -36.64
CA GLU A 130 18.32 3.42 -35.86
C GLU A 130 18.41 4.57 -34.85
N THR A 131 17.81 5.72 -35.15
CA THR A 131 17.83 6.89 -34.27
C THR A 131 16.92 6.78 -33.05
N ASP A 132 16.06 5.77 -32.98
CA ASP A 132 15.21 5.51 -31.81
C ASP A 132 15.90 4.65 -30.76
N ALA A 133 17.05 4.06 -31.07
CA ALA A 133 17.82 3.30 -30.09
C ALA A 133 18.14 4.19 -28.87
N GLY A 134 17.93 3.66 -27.67
CA GLY A 134 18.16 4.40 -26.45
C GLY A 134 17.40 3.86 -25.25
N LEU A 135 17.61 4.52 -24.10
CA LEU A 135 16.88 4.22 -22.87
C LEU A 135 15.61 5.07 -22.80
N TYR A 136 14.48 4.40 -22.73
CA TYR A 136 13.14 4.97 -22.55
C TYR A 136 12.72 4.83 -21.09
N THR A 137 11.91 5.78 -20.63
CA THR A 137 11.28 5.73 -19.30
C THR A 137 9.79 6.00 -19.43
N CYS A 138 8.99 5.07 -18.92
CA CYS A 138 7.56 5.24 -18.71
C CYS A 138 7.37 5.84 -17.32
N ASN A 139 6.80 7.03 -17.23
CA ASN A 139 6.62 7.74 -15.97
C ASN A 139 5.13 7.94 -15.70
N LEU A 140 4.67 7.52 -14.52
CA LEU A 140 3.31 7.71 -14.04
C LEU A 140 3.33 8.69 -12.87
N HIS A 141 2.51 9.73 -12.97
CA HIS A 141 2.38 10.75 -11.95
C HIS A 141 0.93 10.86 -11.51
N HIS A 142 0.71 10.76 -10.21
CA HIS A 142 -0.58 11.02 -9.60
C HIS A 142 -0.47 12.32 -8.80
N HIS A 143 -1.04 13.41 -9.31
CA HIS A 143 -0.86 14.73 -8.69
C HIS A 143 -1.49 14.80 -7.30
N TYR A 144 -2.71 14.28 -7.16
CA TYR A 144 -3.43 14.24 -5.89
C TYR A 144 -2.75 13.39 -4.81
N CYS A 145 -2.43 12.12 -5.11
CA CYS A 145 -1.74 11.24 -4.16
C CYS A 145 -0.24 11.55 -3.99
N HIS A 146 0.33 12.46 -4.79
CA HIS A 146 1.77 12.70 -4.90
C HIS A 146 2.58 11.41 -5.11
N LEU A 147 2.09 10.52 -5.97
CA LEU A 147 2.75 9.25 -6.30
C LEU A 147 3.47 9.37 -7.64
N TYR A 148 4.63 8.71 -7.70
CA TYR A 148 5.56 8.74 -8.82
C TYR A 148 6.08 7.32 -9.04
N GLU A 149 5.82 6.77 -10.21
CA GLU A 149 6.32 5.46 -10.63
C GLU A 149 7.05 5.60 -11.95
N SER A 150 8.18 4.90 -12.10
CA SER A 150 8.97 4.93 -13.33
C SER A 150 9.48 3.55 -13.69
N LEU A 151 9.38 3.20 -14.97
CA LEU A 151 9.91 1.95 -15.54
C LEU A 151 10.83 2.29 -16.70
N ALA A 152 12.06 1.77 -16.65
CA ALA A 152 13.05 1.97 -17.69
C ALA A 152 13.11 0.77 -18.65
N ILE A 153 13.21 1.04 -19.96
CA ILE A 153 13.31 0.03 -21.02
C ILE A 153 14.35 0.51 -22.04
N ARG A 154 15.30 -0.36 -22.39
CA ARG A 154 16.30 -0.06 -23.42
C ARG A 154 15.85 -0.63 -24.76
N LEU A 155 15.71 0.23 -25.76
CA LEU A 155 15.45 -0.17 -27.15
C LEU A 155 16.77 -0.25 -27.91
N GLU A 156 17.03 -1.41 -28.50
CA GLU A 156 18.12 -1.65 -29.43
C GLU A 156 17.55 -1.96 -30.82
N VAL A 157 18.24 -1.51 -31.86
CA VAL A 157 17.76 -1.65 -33.24
C VAL A 157 18.74 -2.50 -34.01
N THR A 158 18.23 -3.53 -34.69
CA THR A 158 19.02 -4.49 -35.46
C THR A 158 18.50 -4.62 -36.88
N ASP A 159 19.40 -4.95 -37.81
CA ASP A 159 19.03 -5.37 -39.17
C ASP A 159 18.83 -6.87 -39.29
N ASN A 160 19.20 -7.62 -38.25
CA ASN A 160 19.06 -9.06 -38.23
C ASN A 160 17.75 -9.44 -37.50
N PRO A 161 16.70 -9.88 -38.21
CA PRO A 161 15.44 -10.29 -37.58
C PRO A 161 15.62 -11.44 -36.59
N ARG A 162 16.66 -12.27 -36.74
CA ARG A 162 16.95 -13.37 -35.80
C ARG A 162 17.49 -12.89 -34.44
N ALA A 163 17.97 -11.66 -34.38
CA ALA A 163 18.41 -11.04 -33.13
C ALA A 163 17.27 -10.29 -32.41
N ALA A 164 16.10 -10.14 -33.05
CA ALA A 164 14.96 -9.48 -32.44
C ALA A 164 14.39 -10.31 -31.28
N GLY A 165 14.02 -9.63 -30.19
CA GLY A 165 13.52 -10.26 -28.98
C GLY A 165 13.63 -9.36 -27.76
N ALA A 166 13.02 -9.78 -26.66
CA ALA A 166 13.10 -9.10 -25.37
C ALA A 166 13.90 -9.95 -24.38
N HIS A 167 14.75 -9.31 -23.58
CA HIS A 167 15.46 -9.96 -22.49
C HIS A 167 15.65 -9.00 -21.30
N TRP A 168 15.97 -9.55 -20.13
CA TRP A 168 16.29 -8.77 -18.94
C TRP A 168 17.81 -8.67 -18.79
N ASP A 169 18.35 -7.46 -18.60
CA ASP A 169 19.80 -7.25 -18.46
C ASP A 169 20.29 -7.33 -17.00
N GLY A 170 19.39 -7.58 -16.04
CA GLY A 170 19.65 -7.56 -14.60
C GLY A 170 19.02 -6.37 -13.89
N GLU A 171 18.76 -5.28 -14.61
CA GLU A 171 18.22 -4.03 -14.07
C GLU A 171 16.93 -3.58 -14.78
N LYS A 172 16.84 -3.83 -16.09
CA LYS A 172 15.76 -3.34 -16.97
C LYS A 172 15.52 -4.29 -18.14
N GLU A 173 14.35 -4.11 -18.76
CA GLU A 173 14.03 -4.81 -20.00
C GLU A 173 14.81 -4.19 -21.17
N VAL A 174 15.35 -5.06 -22.02
CA VAL A 174 16.02 -4.71 -23.26
C VAL A 174 15.22 -5.32 -24.41
N LEU A 175 14.65 -4.46 -25.24
CA LEU A 175 13.93 -4.84 -26.45
C LEU A 175 14.83 -4.62 -27.66
N VAL A 176 15.15 -5.69 -28.36
CA VAL A 176 15.85 -5.65 -29.65
C VAL A 176 14.79 -5.73 -30.74
N ALA A 177 14.62 -4.65 -31.51
CA ALA A 177 13.65 -4.55 -32.59
C ALA A 177 14.33 -4.51 -33.96
N GLU A 178 13.73 -5.18 -34.94
CA GLU A 178 14.17 -5.07 -36.33
C GLU A 178 13.87 -3.66 -36.87
N ARG A 179 14.81 -3.09 -37.64
CA ARG A 179 14.59 -1.80 -38.31
C ARG A 179 13.35 -1.87 -39.21
N GLY A 180 12.45 -0.90 -39.06
CA GLY A 180 11.19 -0.81 -39.80
C GLY A 180 10.03 -1.60 -39.17
N ALA A 181 10.30 -2.54 -38.26
CA ALA A 181 9.26 -3.26 -37.53
C ALA A 181 8.64 -2.40 -36.42
N PRO A 182 7.40 -2.70 -35.98
CA PRO A 182 6.84 -2.08 -34.80
C PRO A 182 7.52 -2.58 -33.52
N ALA A 183 7.72 -1.67 -32.55
CA ALA A 183 8.18 -2.00 -31.21
C ALA A 183 7.15 -1.58 -30.16
N LEU A 184 6.80 -2.51 -29.28
CA LEU A 184 5.93 -2.26 -28.14
C LEU A 184 6.76 -2.25 -26.86
N LEU A 185 6.96 -1.08 -26.28
CA LEU A 185 7.63 -0.90 -25.00
C LEU A 185 6.59 -1.09 -23.88
N THR A 186 6.63 -2.26 -23.23
CA THR A 186 5.60 -2.68 -22.28
C THR A 186 5.68 -1.89 -20.98
N CYS A 187 4.61 -1.17 -20.63
CA CYS A 187 4.48 -0.50 -19.34
C CYS A 187 3.08 -0.76 -18.79
N VAL A 188 2.95 -1.60 -17.77
CA VAL A 188 1.65 -2.02 -17.24
C VAL A 188 1.65 -1.86 -15.72
N ASN A 189 0.72 -1.04 -15.22
CA ASN A 189 0.46 -0.90 -13.80
C ASN A 189 -1.05 -0.91 -13.55
N ARG A 190 -1.55 -2.00 -12.97
CA ARG A 190 -2.99 -2.23 -12.72
C ARG A 190 -3.42 -1.90 -11.30
N ALA A 191 -2.56 -1.24 -10.50
CA ALA A 191 -2.96 -0.80 -9.18
C ALA A 191 -4.12 0.19 -9.28
N HIS A 192 -5.08 0.10 -8.36
CA HIS A 192 -6.33 0.86 -8.43
C HIS A 192 -6.13 2.37 -8.56
N VAL A 193 -5.10 2.92 -7.89
CA VAL A 193 -4.75 4.34 -7.93
C VAL A 193 -4.39 4.84 -9.34
N TRP A 194 -3.93 3.96 -10.24
CA TRP A 194 -3.59 4.31 -11.62
C TRP A 194 -4.74 4.08 -12.59
N THR A 195 -5.86 3.51 -12.14
CA THR A 195 -6.98 3.12 -13.00
C THR A 195 -8.29 3.84 -12.64
N ASP A 196 -9.17 4.04 -13.61
CA ASP A 196 -10.49 4.67 -13.43
C ASP A 196 -11.54 3.76 -12.76
N ARG A 197 -11.11 2.61 -12.21
CA ARG A 197 -12.01 1.54 -11.77
C ARG A 197 -12.66 1.76 -10.40
N HIS A 198 -12.21 2.75 -9.62
CA HIS A 198 -12.69 2.97 -8.25
C HIS A 198 -13.07 4.42 -7.99
N LEU A 199 -14.15 4.61 -7.22
CA LEU A 199 -14.55 5.94 -6.74
C LEU A 199 -13.56 6.44 -5.69
N GLU A 200 -13.03 7.64 -5.93
CA GLU A 200 -12.21 8.43 -5.00
C GLU A 200 -12.97 8.88 -3.74
N GLU A 201 -14.26 8.55 -3.64
CA GLU A 201 -15.10 8.81 -2.46
C GLU A 201 -14.68 7.97 -1.23
N ALA A 202 -13.61 7.18 -1.34
CA ALA A 202 -13.00 6.47 -0.23
C ALA A 202 -12.53 7.48 0.85
N GLN A 203 -12.99 7.22 2.07
CA GLN A 203 -12.91 8.14 3.21
C GLN A 203 -11.46 8.47 3.59
N GLN A 204 -11.10 9.75 3.52
CA GLN A 204 -9.96 10.24 4.30
C GLN A 204 -10.41 10.38 5.75
N VAL A 205 -9.62 9.82 6.66
CA VAL A 205 -9.87 9.93 8.10
C VAL A 205 -8.57 10.26 8.82
N VAL A 206 -8.69 11.18 9.76
CA VAL A 206 -7.63 11.46 10.73
C VAL A 206 -8.17 11.14 12.10
N HIS A 207 -7.39 10.40 12.87
CA HIS A 207 -7.73 10.11 14.24
C HIS A 207 -6.62 10.45 15.22
N TRP A 208 -7.04 10.91 16.38
CA TRP A 208 -6.17 11.15 17.52
C TRP A 208 -6.44 10.09 18.57
N ASP A 209 -5.38 9.43 19.01
CA ASP A 209 -5.39 8.48 20.11
C ASP A 209 -4.59 9.07 21.28
N ARG A 210 -5.01 8.76 22.51
CA ARG A 210 -4.31 9.13 23.75
C ARG A 210 -4.00 7.87 24.55
N GLN A 211 -2.77 7.78 25.01
CA GLN A 211 -2.27 6.74 25.89
C GLN A 211 -1.79 7.39 27.19
N PRO A 212 -2.51 7.23 28.31
CA PRO A 212 -2.08 7.72 29.62
C PRO A 212 -0.75 7.07 30.07
N PRO A 213 0.00 7.71 30.98
CA PRO A 213 1.21 7.14 31.56
C PRO A 213 0.93 5.75 32.19
N GLY A 214 1.80 4.78 31.90
CA GLY A 214 1.69 3.42 32.44
C GLY A 214 0.71 2.49 31.69
N VAL A 215 -0.05 2.98 30.71
CA VAL A 215 -0.87 2.13 29.83
C VAL A 215 0.01 1.57 28.70
N PRO A 216 -0.06 0.27 28.36
CA PRO A 216 0.64 -0.30 27.20
C PRO A 216 0.21 0.27 25.84
N HIS A 217 1.10 0.20 24.84
CA HIS A 217 0.88 0.80 23.51
C HIS A 217 -0.28 0.19 22.70
N ASP A 218 -0.70 -1.04 23.00
CA ASP A 218 -1.83 -1.72 22.37
C ASP A 218 -3.20 -1.25 22.89
N ARG A 219 -3.21 -0.36 23.90
CA ARG A 219 -4.43 0.11 24.59
C ARG A 219 -4.56 1.62 24.61
N ALA A 220 -4.17 2.29 23.52
CA ALA A 220 -4.46 3.71 23.37
C ALA A 220 -5.97 3.94 23.18
N ASP A 221 -6.52 4.92 23.88
CA ASP A 221 -7.93 5.29 23.79
C ASP A 221 -8.13 6.28 22.63
N ARG A 222 -9.19 6.08 21.85
CA ARG A 222 -9.60 7.04 20.82
C ARG A 222 -9.98 8.37 21.48
N LEU A 223 -9.45 9.48 20.98
CA LEU A 223 -9.75 10.83 21.44
C LEU A 223 -10.68 11.56 20.47
N LEU A 224 -10.30 11.63 19.19
CA LEU A 224 -11.05 12.31 18.12
C LEU A 224 -10.99 11.52 16.81
N ASP A 225 -12.09 11.53 16.06
CA ASP A 225 -12.14 11.20 14.64
C ASP A 225 -12.56 12.42 13.82
N LEU A 226 -11.86 12.64 12.72
CA LEU A 226 -12.10 13.69 11.74
C LEU A 226 -12.24 13.05 10.37
N TYR A 227 -13.37 13.31 9.71
CA TYR A 227 -13.63 12.81 8.36
C TYR A 227 -13.66 13.95 7.35
N ALA A 228 -13.16 13.71 6.14
CA ALA A 228 -13.20 14.70 5.08
C ALA A 228 -14.63 15.12 4.69
N SER A 229 -15.64 14.28 4.99
CA SER A 229 -17.06 14.63 4.87
C SER A 229 -17.52 15.77 5.78
N GLY A 230 -16.68 16.18 6.74
CA GLY A 230 -17.00 17.17 7.77
C GLY A 230 -17.56 16.55 9.07
N GLU A 231 -17.80 15.24 9.09
CA GLU A 231 -18.18 14.55 10.34
C GLU A 231 -17.00 14.55 11.34
N ARG A 232 -17.31 14.81 12.61
CA ARG A 232 -16.34 14.82 13.71
C ARG A 232 -16.91 14.06 14.89
N ARG A 233 -16.12 13.19 15.50
CA ARG A 233 -16.53 12.43 16.69
C ARG A 233 -15.49 12.60 17.78
N ALA A 234 -15.96 12.72 19.02
CA ALA A 234 -15.11 12.87 20.19
C ALA A 234 -15.43 11.78 21.21
N TYR A 235 -14.39 11.12 21.71
CA TYR A 235 -14.48 9.90 22.52
C TYR A 235 -13.81 10.04 23.89
N GLY A 236 -12.90 11.02 24.03
CA GLY A 236 -12.17 11.25 25.28
C GLY A 236 -13.06 11.64 26.46
N PRO A 237 -12.50 11.60 27.68
CA PRO A 237 -13.24 11.91 28.88
C PRO A 237 -13.74 13.37 28.86
N PRO A 238 -14.91 13.68 29.47
CA PRO A 238 -15.52 15.00 29.37
C PRO A 238 -14.59 16.16 29.75
N PHE A 239 -13.75 15.99 30.78
CA PHE A 239 -12.81 17.01 31.24
C PHE A 239 -11.74 17.41 30.20
N LEU A 240 -11.38 16.49 29.29
CA LEU A 240 -10.42 16.73 28.23
C LEU A 240 -11.14 17.13 26.94
N ARG A 241 -12.29 16.52 26.64
CA ARG A 241 -13.04 16.72 25.40
C ARG A 241 -13.34 18.18 25.11
N ASP A 242 -13.70 18.95 26.14
CA ASP A 242 -14.12 20.34 25.99
C ASP A 242 -12.91 21.30 25.82
N ARG A 243 -11.69 20.82 26.09
CA ARG A 243 -10.42 21.57 25.97
C ARG A 243 -9.62 21.19 24.72
N VAL A 244 -9.98 20.09 24.05
CA VAL A 244 -9.28 19.64 22.84
C VAL A 244 -9.98 20.13 21.58
N ALA A 245 -9.20 20.66 20.64
CA ALA A 245 -9.73 21.13 19.38
C ALA A 245 -8.76 20.88 18.22
N VAL A 246 -9.33 20.66 17.05
CA VAL A 246 -8.63 20.74 15.75
C VAL A 246 -9.37 21.80 14.93
N GLU A 247 -8.67 22.50 14.05
CA GLU A 247 -9.27 23.51 13.18
C GLU A 247 -10.37 22.91 12.29
N ALA A 248 -11.38 23.70 11.96
CA ALA A 248 -12.55 23.24 11.19
C ALA A 248 -12.18 22.96 9.71
N ASP A 249 -11.27 23.73 9.15
CA ASP A 249 -10.77 23.62 7.78
C ASP A 249 -9.48 22.78 7.67
N ALA A 250 -9.28 21.85 8.61
CA ALA A 250 -8.09 21.00 8.70
C ALA A 250 -7.78 20.28 7.38
N PHE A 251 -8.78 19.67 6.73
CA PHE A 251 -8.61 18.97 5.46
C PHE A 251 -8.25 19.90 4.29
N ALA A 252 -8.77 21.14 4.26
CA ALA A 252 -8.46 22.09 3.20
C ALA A 252 -6.99 22.54 3.25
N ARG A 253 -6.38 22.56 4.44
CA ARG A 253 -4.97 22.95 4.64
C ARG A 253 -4.03 21.77 4.85
N GLY A 254 -4.55 20.56 5.03
CA GLY A 254 -3.77 19.41 5.49
C GLY A 254 -3.20 19.59 6.90
N ASP A 255 -3.87 20.35 7.77
CA ASP A 255 -3.44 20.65 9.14
C ASP A 255 -4.40 20.14 10.19
N PHE A 256 -4.02 19.03 10.81
CA PHE A 256 -4.78 18.29 11.82
C PHE A 256 -4.18 18.43 13.21
N SER A 257 -3.45 19.51 13.46
CA SER A 257 -2.77 19.75 14.74
C SER A 257 -3.75 19.78 15.90
N LEU A 258 -3.48 18.99 16.95
CA LEU A 258 -4.29 18.95 18.15
C LEU A 258 -3.93 20.12 19.05
N ARG A 259 -4.94 20.88 19.48
CA ARG A 259 -4.80 21.93 20.48
C ARG A 259 -5.42 21.47 21.79
N ILE A 260 -4.75 21.76 22.90
CA ILE A 260 -5.23 21.50 24.26
C ILE A 260 -5.11 22.81 25.03
N ASP A 261 -6.24 23.35 25.51
CA ASP A 261 -6.31 24.66 26.15
C ASP A 261 -7.43 24.75 27.21
N PRO A 262 -7.14 25.12 28.47
CA PRO A 262 -5.80 25.22 29.09
C PRO A 262 -5.20 23.83 29.31
N LEU A 263 -3.87 23.69 29.38
CA LEU A 263 -3.22 22.40 29.68
C LEU A 263 -3.22 22.08 31.20
N GLU A 264 -3.56 20.85 31.57
CA GLU A 264 -3.58 20.37 32.97
C GLU A 264 -2.56 19.24 33.19
N PRO A 265 -2.02 19.05 34.40
CA PRO A 265 -1.09 17.95 34.70
C PRO A 265 -1.65 16.56 34.35
N ALA A 266 -2.96 16.37 34.47
CA ALA A 266 -3.63 15.12 34.12
C ALA A 266 -3.65 14.80 32.61
N ASP A 267 -3.31 15.78 31.77
CA ASP A 267 -3.22 15.61 30.32
C ASP A 267 -1.90 14.96 29.89
N GLU A 268 -0.92 14.85 30.78
CA GLU A 268 0.34 14.12 30.52
C GLU A 268 0.04 12.74 29.91
N GLY A 269 0.85 12.35 28.92
CA GLY A 269 0.67 11.09 28.21
C GLY A 269 1.22 11.10 26.79
N THR A 270 1.00 10.00 26.07
CA THR A 270 1.39 9.86 24.67
C THR A 270 0.20 10.08 23.77
N TYR A 271 0.29 11.04 22.85
CA TYR A 271 -0.73 11.35 21.86
C TYR A 271 -0.26 10.86 20.50
N SER A 272 -1.12 10.16 19.77
CA SER A 272 -0.82 9.68 18.41
C SER A 272 -1.81 10.26 17.41
N CYS A 273 -1.31 10.97 16.41
CA CYS A 273 -2.07 11.37 15.23
C CYS A 273 -1.89 10.33 14.14
N HIS A 274 -2.98 9.77 13.63
CA HIS A 274 -2.96 8.82 12.52
C HIS A 274 -3.72 9.39 11.35
N LEU A 275 -3.12 9.34 10.17
CA LEU A 275 -3.69 9.84 8.94
C LEU A 275 -3.85 8.69 7.97
N HIS A 276 -5.10 8.49 7.53
CA HIS A 276 -5.48 7.41 6.66
C HIS A 276 -6.10 7.98 5.39
N HIS A 277 -5.46 7.73 4.26
CA HIS A 277 -5.99 8.03 2.95
C HIS A 277 -6.22 6.72 2.20
N HIS A 278 -7.42 6.15 2.29
CA HIS A 278 -7.70 4.83 1.74
C HIS A 278 -7.41 4.74 0.23
N TYR A 279 -7.84 5.74 -0.55
CA TYR A 279 -7.63 5.73 -2.01
C TYR A 279 -6.14 5.73 -2.41
N CYS A 280 -5.34 6.65 -1.83
CA CYS A 280 -3.91 6.74 -2.09
C CYS A 280 -3.07 5.69 -1.33
N GLY A 281 -3.67 4.86 -0.47
CA GLY A 281 -2.95 3.91 0.38
C GLY A 281 -2.03 4.57 1.43
N LEU A 282 -2.33 5.80 1.85
CA LEU A 282 -1.51 6.51 2.83
C LEU A 282 -1.88 6.06 4.25
N HIS A 283 -0.87 5.67 5.02
CA HIS A 283 -0.99 5.41 6.45
C HIS A 283 0.20 6.02 7.20
N GLU A 284 0.01 7.23 7.73
CA GLU A 284 1.01 7.97 8.50
C GLU A 284 0.63 7.99 9.98
N ARG A 285 1.62 7.94 10.88
CA ARG A 285 1.45 8.12 12.32
C ARG A 285 2.48 9.08 12.88
N ARG A 286 2.06 10.03 13.71
CA ARG A 286 2.93 10.95 14.45
C ARG A 286 2.67 10.81 15.94
N VAL A 287 3.71 10.60 16.74
CA VAL A 287 3.63 10.33 18.17
C VAL A 287 4.23 11.49 18.95
N PHE A 288 3.54 11.92 20.00
CA PHE A 288 3.94 13.02 20.87
C PHE A 288 3.91 12.56 22.33
N HIS A 289 5.05 12.54 23.00
CA HIS A 289 5.12 12.33 24.45
C HIS A 289 5.00 13.69 25.14
N LEU A 290 3.79 13.99 25.60
CA LEU A 290 3.46 15.25 26.27
C LEU A 290 3.80 15.17 27.75
N LYS A 291 4.71 16.04 28.21
CA LYS A 291 5.03 16.30 29.62
C LYS A 291 4.47 17.65 30.03
N VAL A 292 3.87 17.74 31.23
CA VAL A 292 3.31 18.97 31.76
C VAL A 292 4.13 19.41 32.97
N THR A 293 4.78 20.58 32.88
CA THR A 293 5.54 21.15 33.99
C THR A 293 4.66 22.07 34.81
N GLU A 294 5.00 22.22 36.09
CA GLU A 294 4.37 23.21 36.95
C GLU A 294 4.52 24.62 36.34
N PRO A 295 3.51 25.50 36.51
CA PRO A 295 3.61 26.87 36.03
C PRO A 295 4.75 27.57 36.75
N ALA A 296 5.53 28.37 36.02
CA ALA A 296 6.58 29.17 36.64
C ALA A 296 5.94 30.05 37.73
N PRO A 297 6.51 30.12 38.94
CA PRO A 297 5.95 30.94 40.01
C PRO A 297 5.83 32.38 39.52
N GLU A 298 4.64 32.96 39.66
CA GLU A 298 4.44 34.38 39.39
C GLU A 298 5.47 35.17 40.22
N PRO A 299 6.16 36.15 39.62
CA PRO A 299 7.03 37.02 40.40
C PRO A 299 6.18 37.66 41.49
N PRO A 300 6.65 37.67 42.76
CA PRO A 300 5.86 38.23 43.85
C PRO A 300 5.44 39.66 43.47
N PRO A 301 4.19 40.06 43.80
CA PRO A 301 3.74 41.41 43.54
C PRO A 301 4.77 42.37 44.13
N ARG A 302 5.26 43.31 43.31
CA ARG A 302 6.21 44.33 43.75
C ARG A 302 5.52 45.12 44.85
N ASP A 303 5.98 44.97 46.08
CA ASP A 303 5.56 45.81 47.20
C ASP A 303 5.77 47.28 46.81
N PRO A 304 4.79 48.18 47.09
CA PRO A 304 4.99 49.60 46.90
C PRO A 304 6.12 50.09 47.82
N PRO A 305 6.91 51.11 47.40
CA PRO A 305 8.09 51.54 48.15
C PRO A 305 7.69 52.00 49.56
N GLY A 306 8.23 51.28 50.55
CA GLY A 306 7.94 51.45 51.96
C GLY A 306 8.43 52.78 52.53
N ASN A 307 7.75 53.20 53.61
CA ASN A 307 8.24 54.23 54.52
C ASN A 307 8.67 53.57 55.84
N ASN A 308 9.77 54.09 56.39
CA ASN A 308 10.60 53.50 57.45
C ASN A 308 9.89 53.24 58.78
N GLY A 309 10.30 52.16 59.45
CA GLY A 309 10.04 51.92 60.87
C GLY A 309 10.80 50.71 61.41
N SER A 310 11.87 50.98 62.14
CA SER A 310 12.78 50.02 62.78
C SER A 310 12.14 49.12 63.84
N SER A 311 12.55 47.84 63.91
CA SER A 311 12.91 47.18 65.18
C SER A 311 13.49 45.78 64.98
N HIS A 312 14.60 45.55 65.67
CA HIS A 312 15.32 44.32 65.95
C HIS A 312 14.54 43.01 65.98
N SER A 313 15.10 41.97 65.35
CA SER A 313 15.30 40.65 65.99
C SER A 313 16.10 39.73 65.07
N SER A 314 17.38 39.56 65.42
CA SER A 314 18.28 38.53 64.92
C SER A 314 17.91 37.16 65.47
N ALA A 315 17.60 36.21 64.59
CA ALA A 315 17.58 34.77 64.86
C ALA A 315 18.15 34.01 63.64
N PRO A 316 18.83 32.87 63.83
CA PRO A 316 19.86 32.38 62.92
C PRO A 316 19.30 31.60 61.73
N ALA A 317 20.06 31.60 60.64
CA ALA A 317 19.83 30.83 59.43
C ALA A 317 19.81 29.30 59.72
N PRO A 318 18.92 28.52 59.08
CA PRO A 318 19.00 27.06 59.13
C PRO A 318 20.12 26.55 58.21
N ASP A 319 20.93 25.67 58.77
CA ASP A 319 22.08 24.95 58.20
C ASP A 319 21.70 24.12 56.93
N PRO A 320 22.45 24.20 55.82
CA PRO A 320 22.18 23.43 54.60
C PRO A 320 22.91 22.08 54.62
N THR A 321 22.67 21.25 55.64
CA THR A 321 23.28 19.91 55.72
C THR A 321 22.29 18.83 56.17
N LEU A 322 21.15 18.71 55.48
CA LEU A 322 20.34 17.49 55.49
C LEU A 322 20.06 17.03 54.06
N ALA A 323 21.09 16.43 53.46
CA ALA A 323 20.94 15.52 52.33
C ALA A 323 20.09 14.32 52.77
N ARG A 324 18.77 14.40 52.58
CA ARG A 324 17.87 13.26 52.82
C ARG A 324 17.90 12.34 51.61
N GLY A 325 18.83 11.39 51.68
CA GLY A 325 18.68 10.00 51.29
C GLY A 325 18.02 9.69 49.94
N ARG A 326 18.86 9.39 48.95
CA ARG A 326 18.50 8.58 47.78
C ARG A 326 17.96 7.22 48.23
N SER A 327 16.67 6.95 48.03
CA SER A 327 16.15 5.58 48.02
C SER A 327 16.12 5.08 46.57
N VAL A 328 17.25 4.55 46.10
CA VAL A 328 17.29 3.75 44.87
C VAL A 328 16.74 2.37 45.25
N ILE A 329 15.47 2.12 44.96
CA ILE A 329 14.95 0.76 44.95
C ILE A 329 15.33 0.18 43.59
N ASN A 330 16.36 -0.67 43.58
CA ASN A 330 16.60 -1.56 42.44
C ASN A 330 15.45 -2.57 42.39
N VAL A 331 14.35 -2.20 41.71
CA VAL A 331 13.35 -3.18 41.30
C VAL A 331 13.93 -3.92 40.10
N ILE A 332 14.51 -5.08 40.36
CA ILE A 332 14.82 -6.06 39.34
C ILE A 332 13.47 -6.55 38.81
N VAL A 333 13.02 -5.95 37.71
CA VAL A 333 11.92 -6.49 36.90
C VAL A 333 12.50 -7.72 36.19
N PRO A 334 11.89 -8.92 36.30
CA PRO A 334 12.30 -10.06 35.49
C PRO A 334 12.00 -9.74 34.03
N GLU A 335 13.05 -9.40 33.27
CA GLU A 335 12.98 -9.19 31.83
C GLU A 335 12.39 -10.42 31.14
N GLY A 336 11.48 -10.18 30.18
CA GLY A 336 10.80 -11.16 29.34
C GLY A 336 11.70 -11.96 28.39
N ARG A 337 12.88 -12.39 28.84
CA ARG A 337 13.77 -13.30 28.10
C ARG A 337 13.16 -14.69 27.93
N ALA A 338 12.22 -15.09 28.79
CA ALA A 338 11.56 -16.40 28.71
C ALA A 338 10.72 -16.56 27.42
N HIS A 339 10.06 -15.51 26.93
CA HIS A 339 9.19 -15.60 25.75
C HIS A 339 9.97 -15.72 24.44
N PHE A 340 11.14 -15.08 24.32
CA PHE A 340 11.99 -15.20 23.14
C PHE A 340 12.64 -16.59 23.04
N PHE A 341 13.15 -17.14 24.15
CA PHE A 341 13.72 -18.50 24.16
C PHE A 341 12.64 -19.57 23.91
N GLN A 342 11.40 -19.35 24.35
CA GLN A 342 10.30 -20.27 24.11
C GLN A 342 9.81 -20.25 22.66
N GLN A 343 9.75 -19.08 22.01
CA GLN A 343 9.44 -18.98 20.58
C GLN A 343 10.57 -19.52 19.70
N LEU A 344 11.83 -19.21 20.02
CA LEU A 344 13.00 -19.77 19.31
C LEU A 344 13.07 -21.29 19.47
N GLY A 345 12.77 -21.80 20.67
CA GLY A 345 12.68 -23.23 20.95
C GLY A 345 11.57 -23.92 20.14
N TYR A 346 10.41 -23.28 19.98
CA TYR A 346 9.32 -23.80 19.15
C TYR A 346 9.70 -23.85 17.67
N VAL A 347 10.33 -22.80 17.14
CA VAL A 347 10.80 -22.77 15.75
C VAL A 347 11.89 -23.83 15.53
N LEU A 348 12.85 -23.97 16.44
CA LEU A 348 13.87 -25.01 16.35
C LEU A 348 13.29 -26.42 16.44
N ALA A 349 12.31 -26.66 17.33
CA ALA A 349 11.65 -27.95 17.48
C ALA A 349 10.84 -28.33 16.22
N THR A 350 10.09 -27.39 15.64
CA THR A 350 9.34 -27.62 14.39
C THR A 350 10.27 -27.90 13.21
N LEU A 351 11.40 -27.19 13.12
CA LEU A 351 12.39 -27.40 12.07
C LEU A 351 13.10 -28.76 12.21
N LEU A 352 13.41 -29.17 13.44
CA LEU A 352 13.99 -30.48 13.73
C LEU A 352 13.01 -31.61 13.41
N LEU A 353 11.72 -31.45 13.75
CA LEU A 353 10.67 -32.40 13.37
C LEU A 353 10.57 -32.56 11.84
N PHE A 354 10.62 -31.45 11.10
CA PHE A 354 10.58 -31.48 9.64
C PHE A 354 11.79 -32.21 9.03
N ILE A 355 12.99 -31.98 9.57
CA ILE A 355 14.21 -32.70 9.15
C ILE A 355 14.08 -34.20 9.42
N LEU A 356 13.56 -34.59 10.59
CA LEU A 356 13.35 -36.00 10.92
C LEU A 356 12.34 -36.66 9.98
N LEU A 357 11.25 -35.97 9.63
CA LEU A 357 10.28 -36.45 8.64
C LEU A 357 10.90 -36.58 7.24
N LEU A 358 11.76 -35.65 6.83
CA LEU A 358 12.51 -35.78 5.58
C LEU A 358 13.45 -36.99 5.61
N ILE A 359 14.15 -37.21 6.72
CA ILE A 359 15.04 -38.37 6.88
C ILE A 359 14.23 -39.67 6.82
N THR A 360 13.08 -39.77 7.48
CA THR A 360 12.23 -40.98 7.42
C THR A 360 11.70 -41.23 6.01
N VAL A 361 11.30 -40.18 5.27
CA VAL A 361 10.90 -40.31 3.87
C VAL A 361 12.08 -40.76 2.98
N VAL A 362 13.27 -40.20 3.19
CA VAL A 362 14.49 -40.61 2.47
C VAL A 362 14.88 -42.05 2.81
N LEU A 363 14.78 -42.47 4.07
CA LEU A 363 15.06 -43.84 4.48
C LEU A 363 13.99 -44.80 3.97
N ALA A 364 12.72 -44.44 3.98
CA ALA A 364 11.63 -45.25 3.43
C ALA A 364 11.73 -45.40 1.91
N THR A 365 12.11 -44.33 1.20
CA THR A 365 12.36 -44.41 -0.26
C THR A 365 13.63 -45.20 -0.57
N ARG A 366 14.68 -45.11 0.25
CA ARG A 366 15.89 -45.94 0.14
C ARG A 366 15.61 -47.42 0.49
N GLN A 367 14.80 -47.71 1.50
CA GLN A 367 14.37 -49.06 1.86
C GLN A 367 13.47 -49.65 0.78
N ARG A 368 12.54 -48.90 0.20
CA ARG A 368 11.77 -49.36 -0.96
C ARG A 368 12.65 -49.62 -2.19
N ARG A 369 13.73 -48.85 -2.38
CA ARG A 369 14.73 -49.14 -3.43
C ARG A 369 15.63 -50.34 -3.11
N ARG A 370 15.89 -50.66 -1.83
CA ARG A 370 16.67 -51.84 -1.41
C ARG A 370 15.84 -53.12 -1.31
N GLY A 371 14.54 -53.03 -1.03
CA GLY A 371 13.61 -54.16 -0.95
C GLY A 371 13.14 -54.71 -2.31
N GLY A 372 13.61 -54.13 -3.42
CA GLY A 372 13.34 -54.62 -4.78
C GLY A 372 14.42 -55.56 -5.35
N TYR A 373 15.44 -55.91 -4.56
CA TYR A 373 16.58 -56.74 -4.98
C TYR A 373 16.70 -58.01 -4.13
N GLU A 374 15.65 -58.80 -4.03
CA GLU A 374 15.75 -60.19 -3.58
C GLU A 374 14.57 -60.99 -4.14
N TYR A 375 14.78 -61.59 -5.32
CA TYR A 375 14.35 -62.95 -5.70
C TYR A 375 14.61 -63.15 -7.20
N SER A 376 15.82 -63.59 -7.56
CA SER A 376 16.09 -64.18 -8.87
C SER A 376 16.04 -65.71 -8.77
N ASP A 377 15.77 -66.29 -9.93
CA ASP A 377 16.00 -67.69 -10.30
C ASP A 377 14.96 -68.74 -9.90
N LYS A 378 14.13 -69.10 -10.88
CA LYS A 378 14.20 -70.46 -11.47
C LYS A 378 13.55 -70.51 -12.87
N LYS A 379 14.43 -70.69 -13.85
CA LYS A 379 14.38 -71.66 -14.96
C LYS A 379 13.11 -71.83 -15.82
N SER A 380 13.39 -71.69 -17.12
CA SER A 380 13.15 -72.66 -18.19
C SER A 380 11.78 -72.73 -18.88
N TRP A 381 11.81 -72.26 -20.13
CA TRP A 381 11.49 -73.01 -21.36
C TRP A 381 10.02 -73.32 -21.70
N LYS A 382 9.74 -73.16 -23.00
CA LYS A 382 8.73 -73.83 -23.85
C LYS A 382 7.35 -73.19 -24.06
N SER A 383 7.22 -72.63 -25.26
CA SER A 383 6.28 -73.00 -26.33
C SER A 383 4.75 -72.93 -26.11
N LYS A 384 4.14 -72.19 -27.05
CA LYS A 384 3.16 -72.69 -28.04
C LYS A 384 1.77 -73.14 -27.57
N GLY A 385 0.78 -72.43 -28.11
CA GLY A 385 -0.59 -72.91 -28.41
C GLY A 385 -1.62 -72.37 -27.44
N LYS A 386 -2.61 -71.56 -27.85
CA LYS A 386 -3.79 -71.76 -28.73
C LYS A 386 -5.04 -72.10 -27.93
N ASP A 387 -6.15 -71.49 -28.38
CA ASP A 387 -7.57 -71.79 -28.14
C ASP A 387 -8.15 -71.28 -26.79
N VAL A 388 -9.09 -70.33 -26.74
CA VAL A 388 -10.46 -70.16 -27.30
C VAL A 388 -11.53 -70.55 -26.26
N ASN A 389 -12.48 -69.61 -26.08
CA ASN A 389 -13.86 -69.71 -25.57
C ASN A 389 -14.10 -69.96 -24.07
N VAL A 390 -14.82 -69.08 -23.36
CA VAL A 390 -16.26 -68.69 -23.36
C VAL A 390 -17.00 -69.39 -22.21
N ALA A 391 -17.82 -68.61 -21.52
CA ALA A 391 -19.01 -68.95 -20.73
C ALA A 391 -18.94 -68.53 -19.25
N GLU A 392 -19.66 -67.43 -19.07
CA GLU A 392 -20.41 -66.82 -17.96
C GLU A 392 -21.05 -67.76 -16.88
N PHE A 393 -21.58 -67.10 -15.83
CA PHE A 393 -22.36 -67.53 -14.65
C PHE A 393 -21.52 -67.89 -13.40
N ALA A 394 -21.86 -67.51 -12.15
CA ALA A 394 -22.91 -66.64 -11.61
C ALA A 394 -22.71 -66.40 -10.09
N VAL A 395 -23.00 -65.16 -9.66
CA VAL A 395 -23.84 -64.71 -8.51
C VAL A 395 -23.49 -65.08 -7.05
N VAL A 396 -23.78 -64.08 -6.18
CA VAL A 396 -24.14 -64.09 -4.73
C VAL A 396 -22.99 -63.67 -3.79
N ALA A 397 -23.10 -62.70 -2.87
CA ALA A 397 -24.00 -61.58 -2.59
C ALA A 397 -23.39 -60.75 -1.43
N GLY A 398 -23.83 -59.49 -1.31
CA GLY A 398 -23.83 -58.69 -0.08
C GLY A 398 -22.72 -57.64 0.02
N ASP A 399 -22.97 -56.39 0.44
CA ASP A 399 -24.18 -55.57 0.53
C ASP A 399 -23.72 -54.12 0.83
N GLN A 400 -24.64 -53.15 0.62
CA GLN A 400 -24.68 -51.77 1.18
C GLN A 400 -23.75 -50.68 0.60
N ALA A 401 -24.24 -49.70 -0.20
CA ALA A 401 -25.16 -48.55 0.06
C ALA A 401 -24.47 -47.38 0.80
N PHE A 402 -24.12 -46.26 0.14
CA PHE A 402 -24.90 -45.06 -0.25
C PHE A 402 -24.63 -43.85 0.68
N TYR A 403 -24.21 -42.72 0.10
CA TYR A 403 -24.60 -41.33 0.43
C TYR A 403 -24.01 -40.42 -0.67
N ARG A 404 -24.72 -40.16 -1.77
CA ARG A 404 -25.75 -39.13 -2.04
C ARG A 404 -25.18 -37.70 -2.14
N SER A 405 -25.01 -37.27 -3.40
CA SER A 405 -24.80 -35.90 -3.86
C SER A 405 -26.15 -35.19 -3.90
N GLU A 406 -26.22 -33.94 -3.44
CA GLU A 406 -27.38 -33.06 -3.66
C GLU A 406 -26.94 -31.87 -4.52
N ASP A 407 -27.44 -31.88 -5.76
CA ASP A 407 -27.58 -30.71 -6.62
C ASP A 407 -28.68 -29.80 -6.06
N ILE A 408 -28.39 -28.50 -5.94
CA ILE A 408 -29.43 -27.48 -5.76
C ILE A 408 -29.38 -26.54 -6.95
N GLN A 409 -30.29 -26.80 -7.89
CA GLN A 409 -30.73 -25.89 -8.93
C GLN A 409 -31.91 -25.09 -8.38
N LEU A 410 -31.82 -23.76 -8.35
CA LEU A 410 -32.97 -22.88 -8.13
C LEU A 410 -33.00 -21.76 -9.17
N ASP A 411 -34.07 -21.81 -9.97
CA ASP A 411 -34.40 -20.90 -11.07
C ASP A 411 -34.84 -19.50 -10.58
N TYR A 412 -34.24 -18.49 -11.20
CA TYR A 412 -34.84 -17.32 -11.83
C TYR A 412 -35.87 -16.44 -11.07
N LYS A 413 -35.49 -15.17 -10.83
CA LYS A 413 -36.39 -14.02 -11.07
C LYS A 413 -35.62 -12.74 -11.41
N ASN A 414 -35.73 -12.41 -12.69
CA ASN A 414 -35.32 -11.19 -13.39
C ASN A 414 -35.83 -9.89 -12.70
N ASN A 415 -34.93 -8.93 -12.46
CA ASN A 415 -35.31 -7.54 -12.12
C ASN A 415 -34.38 -6.47 -12.73
N ILE A 416 -33.71 -6.78 -13.85
CA ILE A 416 -32.76 -5.88 -14.55
C ILE A 416 -33.43 -5.11 -15.72
N LEU A 417 -34.74 -4.86 -15.66
CA LEU A 417 -35.45 -4.06 -16.69
C LEU A 417 -36.45 -3.04 -16.14
N LYS A 418 -36.27 -2.54 -14.90
CA LYS A 418 -37.15 -1.50 -14.34
C LYS A 418 -36.50 -0.15 -14.01
N GLU A 419 -35.20 0.04 -14.26
CA GLU A 419 -34.58 1.37 -14.13
C GLU A 419 -34.37 2.13 -15.45
N ARG A 420 -34.54 1.46 -16.61
CA ARG A 420 -34.38 2.14 -17.92
C ARG A 420 -35.66 2.78 -18.48
N ALA A 421 -36.75 2.77 -17.71
CA ALA A 421 -38.02 3.41 -18.08
C ALA A 421 -38.36 4.67 -17.26
N GLY A 422 -37.54 5.02 -16.25
CA GLY A 422 -37.75 6.20 -15.39
C GLY A 422 -37.12 7.51 -15.89
N LEU A 423 -36.31 7.45 -16.96
CA LEU A 423 -35.56 8.61 -17.49
C LEU A 423 -35.99 9.03 -18.90
N ALA A 424 -37.01 8.41 -19.48
CA ALA A 424 -37.49 8.72 -20.83
C ALA A 424 -38.75 9.61 -20.86
N HIS A 425 -39.32 10.00 -19.71
CA HIS A 425 -40.51 10.84 -19.65
C HIS A 425 -40.39 11.94 -18.59
N SER A 426 -39.58 12.97 -18.86
CA SER A 426 -39.85 14.33 -18.41
C SER A 426 -38.99 15.35 -19.18
N SER A 427 -39.49 15.80 -20.32
CA SER A 427 -39.12 17.08 -20.92
C SER A 427 -40.25 17.59 -21.79
N PRO A 428 -40.81 18.78 -21.50
CA PRO A 428 -41.33 19.68 -22.50
C PRO A 428 -40.28 20.77 -22.83
N PRO A 429 -40.41 21.46 -23.98
CA PRO A 429 -39.27 21.95 -24.75
C PRO A 429 -38.65 23.25 -24.24
N ALA A 430 -37.37 23.41 -24.59
CA ALA A 430 -36.54 24.59 -24.36
C ALA A 430 -37.17 25.86 -24.97
N LYS A 431 -37.40 26.87 -24.13
CA LYS A 431 -37.46 28.26 -24.58
C LYS A 431 -36.03 28.76 -24.71
N SER A 432 -35.63 29.11 -25.92
CA SER A 432 -34.42 29.86 -26.21
C SER A 432 -34.46 31.21 -25.49
N VAL A 433 -33.64 31.38 -24.46
CA VAL A 433 -33.30 32.70 -23.92
C VAL A 433 -31.95 33.08 -24.51
N ASP A 434 -32.02 34.07 -25.39
CA ASP A 434 -30.90 34.76 -26.03
C ASP A 434 -30.22 35.65 -25.00
N LEU A 435 -29.05 35.23 -24.51
CA LEU A 435 -28.30 35.89 -23.42
C LEU A 435 -27.37 37.01 -23.92
N ASP A 436 -27.60 37.57 -25.11
CA ASP A 436 -26.71 38.58 -25.71
C ASP A 436 -27.31 40.01 -25.75
N LYS A 437 -28.30 40.31 -24.90
CA LYS A 437 -28.93 41.66 -24.81
C LYS A 437 -28.77 42.40 -23.48
N ASP A 438 -28.21 41.78 -22.45
CA ASP A 438 -28.13 42.42 -21.11
C ASP A 438 -26.76 43.00 -20.76
N PHE A 439 -25.78 42.99 -21.67
CA PHE A 439 -24.46 43.61 -21.45
C PHE A 439 -24.23 44.95 -22.15
N ARG A 440 -25.29 45.60 -22.67
CA ARG A 440 -25.17 46.86 -23.43
C ARG A 440 -26.02 48.04 -22.94
N LYS A 441 -26.34 48.09 -21.65
CA LYS A 441 -26.96 49.26 -21.02
C LYS A 441 -26.43 49.51 -19.62
N GLU A 442 -25.15 49.85 -19.49
CA GLU A 442 -24.68 50.50 -18.25
C GLU A 442 -23.38 51.28 -18.42
N TYR A 443 -23.22 52.05 -19.50
CA TYR A 443 -22.26 53.17 -19.53
C TYR A 443 -22.76 54.23 -20.53
N CYS A 444 -23.65 55.10 -20.05
CA CYS A 444 -23.88 56.47 -20.55
C CYS A 444 -24.91 57.16 -19.64
N LYS A 445 -24.42 57.79 -18.57
CA LYS A 445 -24.90 59.08 -18.07
C LYS A 445 -23.86 59.67 -17.14
#